data_AF-A0A923KXJ2-F1
#
_entry.id   AF-A0A923KXJ2-F1
#
_cell.length_a   1.000
_cell.length_b   1.000
_cell.length_c   1.000
_cell.angle_alpha   90.00
_cell.angle_beta   90.00
_cell.angle_gamma   90.00
#
_symmetry.space_group_name_H-M   'P 1'
#
loop_
_entity.id
_entity.type
_entity.pdbx_description
1 polymer ?
#
loop_
_entity_poly.entity_id
_entity_poly.type
_entity_poly.pdbx_seq_one_letter_code
_entity_poly.pdbx_strand_id
1 'polypeptide(L)' 'MKISGDEVALKFINDNLDKIWLKPQVYQHGDFLSENLILTPDGKFVVIDFNHWEIGDPYEEFYKLESFRTEVSSPYY' A
#
# COMPACT_ATOMS: atom_id res chain seq x y z
N MET A 1 -20.59 0.25 -11.54
CA MET A 1 -21.33 -0.82 -10.84
C MET A 1 -21.76 -0.23 -9.50
N LYS A 2 -23.06 -0.07 -9.23
CA LYS A 2 -23.55 0.42 -7.93
C LYS A 2 -23.62 -0.77 -6.99
N ILE A 3 -22.94 -0.71 -5.85
CA ILE A 3 -22.92 -1.80 -4.88
C ILE A 3 -23.95 -1.45 -3.80
N SER A 4 -24.82 -2.40 -3.45
CA SER A 4 -25.81 -2.15 -2.39
C SER A 4 -25.10 -1.76 -1.08
N GLY A 5 -25.42 -0.59 -0.52
CA GLY A 5 -24.79 -0.04 0.68
C GLY A 5 -23.59 0.90 0.44
N ASP A 6 -23.25 1.22 -0.82
CA ASP A 6 -22.16 2.14 -1.17
C ASP A 6 -22.34 3.57 -0.63
N GLU A 7 -23.58 4.01 -0.41
CA GLU A 7 -23.91 5.33 0.14
C GLU A 7 -23.23 5.61 1.50
N VAL A 8 -23.11 4.60 2.37
CA VAL A 8 -22.45 4.74 3.68
C VAL A 8 -20.95 4.96 3.51
N ALA A 9 -20.31 4.18 2.64
CA ALA A 9 -18.89 4.32 2.34
C ALA A 9 -18.59 5.66 1.67
N LEU A 10 -19.42 6.08 0.71
CA LEU A 10 -19.29 7.37 0.03
C LEU A 10 -19.45 8.54 1.01
N LYS A 11 -20.41 8.47 1.92
CA LYS A 11 -20.58 9.49 2.96
C LYS A 11 -19.35 9.56 3.86
N PHE A 12 -18.83 8.42 4.32
CA PHE A 12 -17.63 8.38 5.14
C PHE A 12 -16.42 8.99 4.42
N ILE A 13 -16.21 8.67 3.13
CA ILE A 13 -15.13 9.26 2.33
C ILE A 13 -15.30 10.78 2.25
N ASN A 14 -16.48 11.26 1.91
CA ASN A 14 -16.76 12.70 1.79
C ASN A 14 -16.56 13.45 3.11
N ASP A 15 -16.95 12.87 4.24
CA ASP A 15 -16.83 13.48 5.57
C ASP A 15 -15.38 13.50 6.10
N ASN A 16 -14.43 12.80 5.45
CA ASN A 16 -13.05 12.66 5.91
C ASN A 16 -12.01 13.01 4.83
N LEU A 17 -12.45 13.50 3.68
CA LEU A 17 -11.59 13.83 2.53
C LEU A 17 -10.56 14.91 2.84
N ASP A 18 -10.88 15.80 3.79
CA ASP A 18 -10.02 16.86 4.31
C ASP A 18 -8.90 16.34 5.24
N LYS A 19 -8.95 15.08 5.65
CA LYS A 19 -7.99 14.49 6.61
C LYS A 19 -6.84 13.75 5.94
N ILE A 20 -6.92 13.55 4.63
CA ILE A 20 -5.86 12.95 3.81
C ILE A 20 -5.07 14.05 3.09
N TRP A 21 -3.85 13.76 2.64
CA TRP A 21 -2.96 14.73 1.96
C TRP A 21 -2.52 15.92 2.82
N LEU A 22 -2.53 15.76 4.14
CA LEU A 22 -2.08 16.80 5.08
C LEU A 22 -0.55 16.92 5.17
N LYS A 23 0.17 15.96 4.60
CA LYS A 23 1.65 15.92 4.57
C LYS A 23 2.16 16.18 3.16
N PRO A 24 3.41 16.67 3.01
CA PRO A 24 4.06 16.75 1.72
C PRO A 24 4.02 15.41 1.01
N GLN A 25 3.70 15.44 -0.28
CA GLN A 25 3.66 14.25 -1.11
C GLN A 25 5.06 13.64 -1.22
N VAL A 26 5.12 12.32 -1.28
CA VAL A 26 6.38 11.57 -1.37
C VAL A 26 6.36 10.62 -2.56
N TYR A 27 7.54 10.23 -3.02
CA TYR A 27 7.68 9.09 -3.91
C TYR A 27 7.31 7.81 -3.18
N GLN A 28 6.44 7.04 -3.82
CA GLN A 28 5.96 5.75 -3.35
C GLN A 28 6.41 4.67 -4.32
N HIS A 29 6.70 3.50 -3.78
CA HIS A 29 7.03 2.31 -4.54
C HIS A 29 5.80 1.77 -5.28
N GLY A 30 4.61 1.91 -4.70
CA GLY A 30 3.35 1.36 -5.22
C GLY A 30 3.09 -0.09 -4.82
N ASP A 31 4.16 -0.91 -4.76
CA ASP A 31 4.11 -2.33 -4.34
C ASP A 31 5.16 -2.67 -3.27
N PHE A 32 5.17 -1.94 -2.16
CA PHE A 32 6.19 -2.11 -1.11
C PHE A 32 5.96 -3.32 -0.21
N LEU A 33 5.96 -4.52 -0.78
CA LEU A 33 5.77 -5.78 -0.06
C LEU A 33 7.12 -6.46 0.25
N SER A 34 7.11 -7.41 1.18
CA SER A 34 8.33 -8.15 1.59
C SER A 34 9.00 -8.89 0.43
N GLU A 35 8.20 -9.30 -0.55
CA GLU A 35 8.58 -9.99 -1.77
C GLU A 35 9.48 -9.12 -2.66
N ASN A 36 9.35 -7.79 -2.53
CA ASN A 36 10.16 -6.79 -3.22
C ASN A 36 11.34 -6.30 -2.37
N LEU A 37 11.61 -6.92 -1.22
CA LEU A 37 12.76 -6.63 -0.36
C LEU A 37 13.80 -7.76 -0.44
N ILE A 38 14.99 -7.42 -0.91
CA ILE A 38 16.14 -8.34 -0.91
C ILE A 38 17.04 -8.02 0.28
N LEU A 39 17.29 -9.00 1.15
CA LEU A 39 18.31 -8.90 2.19
C LEU A 39 19.68 -9.25 1.60
N THR A 40 20.60 -8.29 1.60
CA THR A 40 21.96 -8.48 1.11
C THR A 40 22.83 -9.21 2.13
N PRO A 41 23.96 -9.82 1.72
CA PRO A 41 24.88 -10.49 2.65
C PRO A 41 25.46 -9.58 3.74
N ASP A 42 25.54 -8.26 3.50
CA ASP A 42 25.96 -7.26 4.50
C ASP A 42 24.80 -6.77 5.39
N GLY A 43 23.63 -7.41 5.32
CA GLY A 43 22.49 -7.15 6.20
C GLY A 43 21.67 -5.92 5.85
N LYS A 44 21.73 -5.43 4.60
CA LYS A 44 20.93 -4.30 4.13
C LYS A 44 19.74 -4.79 3.32
N PHE A 45 18.64 -4.02 3.37
CA PHE A 45 17.52 -4.23 2.48
C PHE A 45 17.71 -3.42 1.20
N VAL A 46 17.52 -4.06 0.06
CA VAL A 46 17.42 -3.44 -1.25
C VAL A 46 15.98 -3.63 -1.73
N VAL A 47 15.35 -2.53 -2.13
CA VAL A 47 14.01 -2.52 -2.69
C VAL A 47 14.13 -2.69 -4.21
N ILE A 48 13.28 -3.53 -4.81
CA ILE A 48 13.23 -3.81 -6.24
C ILE A 48 11.80 -3.70 -6.77
N ASP A 49 11.64 -3.69 -8.10
CA ASP A 49 10.34 -3.67 -8.80
C ASP A 49 9.54 -2.37 -8.64
N PHE A 50 10.14 -1.26 -9.05
CA PHE A 50 9.54 0.08 -9.04
C PHE A 50 8.54 0.31 -10.19
N ASN A 51 7.93 -0.72 -10.79
CA ASN A 51 7.08 -0.53 -11.96
C ASN A 51 5.75 0.18 -11.66
N HIS A 52 5.34 0.22 -10.40
CA HIS A 52 4.07 0.78 -9.94
C HIS A 52 4.24 2.07 -9.12
N TRP A 53 5.38 2.74 -9.24
CA TRP A 53 5.67 3.94 -8.47
C TRP A 53 4.64 5.06 -8.66
N GLU A 54 4.37 5.82 -7.60
CA GLU A 54 3.46 6.96 -7.62
C GLU A 54 3.93 8.11 -6.72
N ILE A 55 3.24 9.25 -6.79
CA ILE A 55 3.43 10.37 -5.86
C ILE A 55 2.17 10.48 -5.02
N GLY A 56 2.30 10.22 -3.72
CA GLY A 56 1.15 9.96 -2.85
C GLY A 56 1.28 10.53 -1.44
N ASP A 57 0.24 10.31 -0.64
CA ASP A 57 0.25 10.59 0.80
C ASP A 57 1.21 9.62 1.50
N PRO A 58 2.17 10.07 2.31
CA PRO A 58 3.23 9.21 2.86
C PRO A 58 2.77 7.98 3.66
N TYR A 59 1.52 7.96 4.14
CA TYR A 59 0.99 6.80 4.86
C TYR A 59 0.38 5.74 3.93
N GLU A 60 0.21 6.05 2.65
CA GLU A 60 -0.51 5.22 1.67
C GLU A 60 0.04 3.83 1.46
N GLU A 61 1.35 3.76 1.32
CA GLU A 61 2.06 2.52 1.11
C GLU A 61 1.93 1.57 2.32
N PHE A 62 1.79 2.10 3.53
CA PHE A 62 1.79 1.32 4.77
C PHE A 62 0.45 0.67 5.11
N TYR A 63 -0.68 1.29 4.78
CA TYR A 63 -1.98 0.63 4.99
C TYR A 63 -2.31 -0.38 3.88
N LYS A 64 -1.71 -0.24 2.69
CA LYS A 64 -1.78 -1.26 1.62
C LYS A 64 -1.12 -2.59 2.05
N LEU A 65 -0.05 -2.54 2.85
CA LEU A 65 0.65 -3.72 3.37
C LEU A 65 -0.26 -4.70 4.14
N GLU A 66 -1.25 -4.18 4.87
CA GLU A 66 -2.12 -5.00 5.72
C GLU A 66 -3.14 -5.82 4.91
N SER A 67 -3.31 -5.53 3.61
CA SER A 67 -4.46 -6.02 2.84
C SER A 67 -4.30 -7.42 2.23
N PHE A 68 -3.08 -7.99 2.14
CA PHE A 68 -2.87 -9.24 1.36
C PHE A 68 -1.89 -10.27 1.95
N ARG A 69 -1.50 -10.15 3.23
CA ARG A 69 -0.65 -11.18 3.85
C ARG A 69 -1.50 -12.36 4.33
N THR A 70 -1.35 -13.51 3.68
CA THR A 70 -1.62 -14.81 4.33
C THR A 70 -0.41 -15.15 5.21
N GLU A 71 -0.63 -15.64 6.44
CA GLU A 71 0.46 -16.09 7.31
C GLU A 71 1.23 -17.28 6.70
N VAL A 72 0.61 -17.98 5.74
CA VAL A 72 1.12 -19.22 5.16
C VAL A 72 1.16 -19.10 3.64
N SER A 73 2.36 -19.04 3.08
CA SER A 73 2.57 -19.27 1.64
C SER A 73 2.24 -20.74 1.35
N SER A 74 1.37 -21.02 0.38
CA SER A 74 1.18 -22.39 -0.09
C SER A 74 2.50 -22.90 -0.67
N PRO A 75 2.99 -24.10 -0.30
CA PRO A 75 4.21 -24.63 -0.90
C PRO A 75 4.01 -24.76 -2.41
N TYR A 76 4.95 -24.23 -3.18
CA TYR A 76 5.06 -24.54 -4.60
C TYR A 76 5.48 -26.01 -4.73
N TYR A 77 4.52 -26.89 -5.00
CA TYR A 77 4.77 -28.25 -5.49
C TYR A 77 4.68 -28.26 -7.01
#